data_AF-A0A939NBZ7-F1
#
_entry.id   AF-A0A939NBZ7-F1
#
_cell.length_a   1.000
_cell.length_b   1.000
_cell.length_c   1.000
_cell.angle_alpha   90.00
_cell.angle_beta   90.00
_cell.angle_gamma   90.00
#
_symmetry.space_group_name_H-M   'P 1'
#
loop_
_entity.id
_entity.type
_entity.pdbx_description
1 polymer ?
#
loop_
_entity_poly.entity_id
_entity_poly.type
_entity_poly.pdbx_seq_one_letter_code
_entity_poly.pdbx_strand_id
1 'polypeptide(L)'
;MVCINVAQATQQIAVNKPCEKQNSKIISQESHRLGKQLQLWNQAYRLAGSSSISDEAYDQLFNLWRSLQRCQQLPEELPEVLLPEKSQLTMHPIPHTGLKKLNELEVYSWIETRKISGYNLKLMVAVTLVYKMASLFP
;
A
#
# COMPACT_ATOMS: atom_id res chain seq x y z
N MET A 1 10.81 18.86 -33.15
CA MET A 1 9.98 17.65 -33.31
C MET A 1 9.05 17.60 -32.11
N VAL A 2 7.85 18.13 -32.28
CA VAL A 2 6.83 18.24 -31.24
C VAL A 2 5.92 17.03 -31.39
N CYS A 3 5.90 16.16 -30.38
CA CYS A 3 4.87 15.14 -30.24
C CYS A 3 4.04 15.51 -29.02
N ILE A 4 3.01 16.30 -29.28
CA ILE A 4 1.83 16.44 -28.44
C ILE A 4 1.11 15.09 -28.51
N ASN A 5 0.98 14.39 -27.39
CA ASN A 5 -0.08 13.40 -27.23
C ASN A 5 -1.01 13.88 -26.11
N VAL A 6 -2.01 14.63 -26.55
CA VAL A 6 -3.23 14.94 -25.79
C VAL A 6 -4.08 13.68 -25.84
N ALA A 7 -3.95 12.85 -24.80
CA ALA A 7 -4.88 11.77 -24.51
C ALA A 7 -4.94 11.49 -23.00
N GLN A 8 -5.02 12.54 -22.18
CA GLN A 8 -5.39 12.46 -20.77
C GLN A 8 -6.34 13.60 -20.41
N ALA A 9 -7.46 13.66 -21.11
CA ALA A 9 -8.58 14.51 -20.75
C ALA A 9 -9.86 13.69 -20.96
N THR A 10 -10.19 12.81 -20.00
CA THR A 10 -11.55 12.24 -19.78
C THR A 10 -11.70 11.30 -18.57
N GLN A 11 -10.73 11.15 -17.67
CA GLN A 11 -10.91 10.38 -16.42
C GLN A 11 -11.22 11.23 -15.18
N GLN A 12 -11.73 12.46 -15.34
CA GLN A 12 -12.01 13.38 -14.22
C GLN A 12 -13.50 13.69 -13.98
N ILE A 13 -14.45 12.97 -14.61
CA ILE A 13 -15.88 13.36 -14.55
C ILE A 13 -16.74 12.53 -13.58
N ALA A 14 -16.24 11.48 -12.90
CA ALA A 14 -17.08 10.64 -12.02
C ALA A 14 -16.59 10.45 -10.57
N VAL A 15 -15.77 11.36 -10.02
CA VAL A 15 -15.31 11.29 -8.61
C VAL A 15 -15.73 12.51 -7.78
N ASN A 16 -16.37 13.52 -8.38
CA ASN A 16 -16.71 14.77 -7.71
C ASN A 16 -18.12 14.80 -7.10
N LYS A 17 -18.36 13.87 -6.17
CA LYS A 17 -18.96 14.10 -4.83
C LYS A 17 -19.12 12.74 -4.13
N PRO A 18 -18.04 12.21 -3.51
CA PRO A 18 -18.03 10.83 -3.03
C PRO A 18 -18.87 10.61 -1.77
N CYS A 19 -19.20 11.67 -1.02
CA CYS A 19 -19.75 11.55 0.33
C CYS A 19 -21.13 12.21 0.50
N GLU A 20 -21.98 12.23 -0.52
CA GLU A 20 -23.35 12.74 -0.35
C GLU A 20 -24.17 11.84 0.59
N LYS A 21 -24.94 12.47 1.50
CA LYS A 21 -25.74 11.77 2.53
C LYS A 21 -26.69 10.72 1.96
N GLN A 22 -27.24 10.97 0.78
CA GLN A 22 -28.16 10.08 0.07
C GLN A 22 -27.50 8.76 -0.36
N ASN A 23 -26.18 8.75 -0.55
CA ASN A 23 -25.42 7.58 -0.97
C ASN A 23 -24.83 6.79 0.20
N SER A 24 -25.11 7.16 1.45
CA SER A 24 -24.54 6.53 2.65
C SER A 24 -24.70 5.01 2.68
N LYS A 25 -25.87 4.48 2.29
CA LYS A 25 -26.11 3.03 2.23
C LYS A 25 -25.24 2.34 1.18
N ILE A 26 -25.11 2.94 -0.01
CA ILE A 26 -24.31 2.39 -1.12
C ILE A 26 -22.82 2.43 -0.75
N ILE A 27 -22.36 3.55 -0.20
CA ILE A 27 -20.98 3.73 0.28
C ILE A 27 -20.63 2.67 1.31
N SER A 28 -21.51 2.42 2.28
CA SER A 28 -21.29 1.41 3.31
C SER A 28 -21.22 0.00 2.72
N GLN A 29 -22.13 -0.35 1.82
CA GLN A 29 -22.14 -1.66 1.15
C GLN A 29 -20.89 -1.89 0.31
N GLU A 30 -20.50 -0.93 -0.54
CA GLU A 30 -19.31 -1.04 -1.37
C GLU A 30 -18.02 -1.03 -0.54
N SER A 31 -17.95 -0.20 0.50
CA SER A 31 -16.81 -0.17 1.39
C SER A 31 -16.61 -1.50 2.12
N HIS A 32 -17.68 -2.14 2.57
CA HIS A 32 -17.62 -3.46 3.20
C HIS A 32 -17.22 -4.56 2.21
N ARG A 33 -17.81 -4.56 1.02
CA ARG A 33 -17.51 -5.53 -0.04
C ARG A 33 -16.05 -5.43 -0.47
N LEU A 34 -15.59 -4.21 -0.75
CA LEU A 34 -14.22 -3.95 -1.20
C LEU A 34 -13.20 -4.22 -0.10
N GLY A 35 -13.49 -3.83 1.14
CA GLY A 35 -12.61 -4.10 2.29
C GLY A 35 -12.39 -5.60 2.52
N LYS A 36 -13.45 -6.41 2.41
CA LYS A 36 -13.33 -7.88 2.47
C LYS A 36 -12.43 -8.44 1.37
N GLN A 37 -12.61 -7.97 0.14
CA GLN A 37 -11.83 -8.45 -1.00
C GLN A 37 -10.35 -8.06 -0.87
N LEU A 38 -10.07 -6.82 -0.47
CA LEU A 38 -8.71 -6.35 -0.18
C LEU A 38 -8.06 -7.18 0.91
N GLN A 39 -8.79 -7.52 1.97
CA GLN A 39 -8.24 -8.36 3.05
C GLN A 39 -7.88 -9.77 2.57
N LEU A 40 -8.72 -10.38 1.71
CA LEU A 40 -8.42 -11.70 1.14
C LEU A 40 -7.17 -11.67 0.25
N TRP A 41 -7.04 -10.66 -0.61
CA TRP A 41 -5.84 -10.49 -1.44
C TRP A 41 -4.59 -10.22 -0.61
N ASN A 42 -4.70 -9.39 0.43
CA ASN A 42 -3.62 -9.11 1.36
C ASN A 42 -3.15 -10.37 2.11
N GLN A 43 -4.09 -11.22 2.54
CA GLN A 43 -3.77 -12.52 3.15
C GLN A 43 -3.08 -13.46 2.16
N ALA A 44 -3.61 -13.60 0.95
CA ALA A 44 -3.02 -14.46 -0.08
C ALA A 44 -1.59 -14.02 -0.43
N TYR A 45 -1.37 -12.71 -0.57
CA TYR A 45 -0.05 -12.16 -0.85
C TYR A 45 0.92 -12.42 0.32
N ARG A 46 0.52 -12.14 1.56
CA ARG A 46 1.40 -12.29 2.73
C ARG A 46 1.71 -13.73 3.11
N LEU A 47 0.76 -14.65 2.91
CA LEU A 47 0.90 -16.05 3.35
C LEU A 47 1.41 -16.98 2.25
N ALA A 48 1.00 -16.75 1.00
CA ALA A 48 1.33 -17.62 -0.13
C ALA A 48 2.24 -16.96 -1.17
N GLY A 49 2.56 -15.66 -1.02
CA GLY A 49 3.33 -14.92 -2.03
C GLY A 49 2.59 -14.74 -3.36
N SER A 50 1.28 -14.98 -3.38
CA SER A 50 0.46 -14.98 -4.59
C SER A 50 -0.62 -13.92 -4.52
N SER A 51 -0.79 -13.14 -5.58
CA SER A 51 -1.92 -12.22 -5.75
C SER A 51 -2.64 -12.53 -7.06
N SER A 52 -3.98 -12.54 -7.03
CA SER A 52 -4.79 -12.71 -8.25
C SER A 52 -4.92 -11.42 -9.07
N ILE A 53 -4.41 -10.30 -8.54
CA ILE A 53 -4.41 -8.98 -9.19
C ILE A 53 -3.02 -8.35 -9.11
N SER A 54 -2.74 -7.39 -9.99
CA SER A 54 -1.48 -6.63 -9.95
C SER A 54 -1.43 -5.68 -8.75
N ASP A 55 -0.20 -5.34 -8.33
CA ASP A 55 0.04 -4.38 -7.24
C ASP A 55 -0.59 -3.02 -7.52
N GLU A 56 -0.52 -2.55 -8.77
CA GLU A 56 -1.14 -1.29 -9.21
C GLU A 56 -2.67 -1.33 -9.03
N ALA A 57 -3.31 -2.43 -9.42
CA ALA A 57 -4.77 -2.58 -9.25
C ALA A 57 -5.14 -2.64 -7.76
N TYR A 58 -4.34 -3.33 -6.94
CA TYR A 58 -4.52 -3.37 -5.50
C TYR A 58 -4.42 -1.96 -4.90
N ASP A 59 -3.37 -1.20 -5.24
CA ASP A 59 -3.14 0.16 -4.73
C ASP A 59 -4.30 1.11 -5.09
N GLN A 60 -4.78 1.06 -6.33
CA GLN A 60 -5.91 1.88 -6.79
C GLN A 60 -7.20 1.53 -6.04
N LEU A 61 -7.49 0.23 -5.88
CA LEU A 61 -8.66 -0.23 -5.13
C LEU A 61 -8.55 0.08 -3.64
N PHE A 62 -7.36 -0.01 -3.06
CA PHE A 62 -7.10 0.37 -1.68
C PHE A 62 -7.30 1.88 -1.47
N ASN A 63 -6.87 2.72 -2.41
CA ASN A 63 -7.12 4.16 -2.39
C ASN A 63 -8.60 4.50 -2.48
N LEU A 64 -9.34 3.80 -3.35
CA LEU A 64 -10.79 3.94 -3.45
C LEU A 64 -11.47 3.52 -2.14
N TRP A 65 -11.08 2.40 -1.56
CA TRP A 65 -11.63 1.97 -0.27
C TRP A 65 -11.38 2.99 0.84
N ARG A 66 -10.17 3.55 0.93
CA ARG A 66 -9.82 4.62 1.88
C ARG A 66 -10.67 5.88 1.70
N SER A 67 -10.98 6.27 0.47
CA SER A 67 -11.87 7.42 0.23
C SER A 67 -13.30 7.14 0.73
N LEU A 68 -13.80 5.91 0.56
CA LEU A 68 -15.11 5.49 1.10
C LEU A 68 -15.11 5.39 2.64
N GLN A 69 -14.01 4.95 3.26
CA GLN A 69 -13.86 4.96 4.73
C GLN A 69 -13.88 6.40 5.28
N ARG A 70 -13.18 7.34 4.62
CA ARG A 70 -13.19 8.78 4.98
C ARG A 70 -14.59 9.39 4.92
N CYS A 71 -15.39 9.06 3.90
CA CYS A 71 -16.78 9.51 3.83
C CYS A 71 -17.62 9.08 5.05
N GLN A 72 -17.27 7.94 5.64
CA GLN A 72 -17.97 7.36 6.79
C GLN A 72 -17.30 7.65 8.13
N GLN A 73 -16.18 8.39 8.14
CA GLN A 73 -15.36 8.66 9.35
C GLN A 73 -14.89 7.37 10.05
N LEU A 74 -14.54 6.36 9.27
CA LEU A 74 -14.04 5.07 9.75
C LEU A 74 -12.52 4.94 9.54
N PRO A 75 -11.84 4.01 10.25
CA PRO A 75 -10.41 3.77 10.07
C PRO A 75 -10.04 3.40 8.63
N GLU A 76 -8.92 3.95 8.16
CA GLU A 76 -8.39 3.72 6.80
C GLU A 76 -7.36 2.57 6.73
N GLU A 77 -7.35 1.71 7.75
CA GLU A 77 -6.42 0.59 7.89
C GLU A 77 -7.16 -0.74 7.83
N LEU A 78 -6.60 -1.69 7.08
CA LEU A 78 -7.10 -3.06 7.08
C LEU A 78 -6.61 -3.79 8.33
N PRO A 79 -7.37 -4.80 8.81
CA PRO A 79 -6.92 -5.67 9.88
C PRO A 79 -5.57 -6.32 9.56
N GLU A 80 -4.71 -6.40 10.57
CA GLU A 80 -3.43 -7.08 10.45
C GLU A 80 -3.62 -8.55 10.07
N VAL A 81 -2.77 -9.06 9.17
CA VAL A 81 -2.78 -10.48 8.79
C VAL A 81 -1.88 -11.21 9.77
N LEU A 82 -2.49 -12.05 10.59
CA LEU A 82 -1.75 -12.93 11.49
C LEU A 82 -0.99 -13.96 10.65
N LEU A 83 0.34 -13.92 10.75
CA LEU A 83 1.19 -14.94 10.14
C LEU A 83 1.08 -16.23 10.95
N PRO A 84 1.01 -17.41 10.31
CA PRO A 84 0.98 -18.68 11.03
C PRO A 84 2.22 -18.81 11.92
N GLU A 85 2.06 -19.32 13.14
CA GLU A 85 3.15 -19.63 14.10
C GLU A 85 4.08 -20.76 13.63
N LYS A 86 4.27 -20.93 12.32
CA LYS A 86 4.96 -22.09 11.72
C LYS A 86 6.49 -22.04 11.84
N SER A 87 7.03 -21.07 12.56
CA SER A 87 8.45 -21.03 12.95
C SER A 87 8.58 -20.42 14.33
N GLN A 88 9.61 -20.83 15.06
CA GLN A 88 10.05 -20.15 16.27
C GLN A 88 10.24 -18.67 15.92
N LEU A 89 9.34 -17.80 16.39
CA LEU A 89 9.39 -16.38 16.11
C LEU A 89 10.58 -15.79 16.86
N THR A 90 11.68 -15.56 16.15
CA THR A 90 12.85 -14.89 16.71
C THR A 90 12.65 -13.38 16.64
N MET A 91 12.76 -12.69 17.78
CA MET A 91 12.73 -11.24 17.79
C MET A 91 13.93 -10.67 17.03
N HIS A 92 13.66 -9.75 16.10
CA HIS A 92 14.72 -9.01 15.43
C HIS A 92 15.45 -8.10 16.45
N PRO A 93 16.79 -8.02 16.40
CA PRO A 93 17.55 -7.15 17.29
C PRO A 93 17.26 -5.66 17.05
N ILE A 94 16.80 -5.32 15.84
CA ILE A 94 16.40 -3.96 15.45
C ILE A 94 15.01 -4.05 14.81
N PRO A 95 14.05 -3.19 15.19
CA PRO A 95 12.72 -3.16 14.58
C PRO A 95 12.80 -2.91 13.07
N HIS A 96 12.09 -3.70 12.28
CA HIS A 96 11.93 -3.43 10.85
C HIS A 96 10.94 -2.29 10.67
N THR A 97 11.28 -1.33 9.82
CA THR A 97 10.39 -0.23 9.46
C THR A 97 10.01 -0.32 7.98
N GLY A 98 8.76 0.07 7.68
CA GLY A 98 8.32 0.25 6.30
C GLY A 98 8.91 1.53 5.68
N LEU A 99 8.75 1.67 4.37
CA LEU A 99 8.96 2.95 3.69
C LEU A 99 7.61 3.58 3.35
N LYS A 100 7.45 4.86 3.67
CA LYS A 100 6.31 5.65 3.20
C LYS A 100 6.46 5.88 1.69
N LYS A 101 5.43 5.52 0.92
CA LYS A 101 5.32 5.89 -0.50
C LYS A 101 4.95 7.38 -0.57
N LEU A 102 5.80 8.18 -1.23
CA LEU A 102 5.59 9.61 -1.43
C LEU A 102 4.97 9.85 -2.81
N ASN A 103 4.11 10.85 -2.92
CA ASN A 103 3.67 11.36 -4.22
C ASN A 103 4.73 12.28 -4.84
N GLU A 104 4.55 12.68 -6.09
CA GLU A 104 5.51 13.50 -6.85
C GLU A 104 5.91 14.80 -6.12
N LEU A 105 4.93 15.56 -5.61
CA LEU A 105 5.20 16.80 -4.87
C LEU A 105 5.94 16.55 -3.56
N GLU A 106 5.55 15.49 -2.83
CA GLU A 106 6.24 15.07 -1.61
C GLU A 106 7.69 14.63 -1.89
N VAL A 107 7.95 13.99 -3.04
CA VAL A 107 9.30 13.60 -3.46
C VAL A 107 10.17 14.83 -3.70
N TYR A 108 9.68 15.84 -4.43
CA TYR A 108 10.46 17.07 -4.66
C TYR A 108 10.89 17.73 -3.35
N SER A 109 9.95 17.94 -2.43
CA SER A 109 10.24 18.50 -1.11
C SER A 109 11.21 17.62 -0.29
N TRP A 110 11.05 16.29 -0.38
CA TRP A 110 11.92 15.35 0.31
C TRP A 110 13.36 15.35 -0.23
N ILE A 111 13.53 15.56 -1.53
CA ILE A 111 14.85 15.67 -2.18
C ILE A 111 15.52 17.00 -1.83
N GLU A 112 14.81 18.13 -1.90
CA GLU A 112 15.39 19.45 -1.62
C GLU A 112 16.00 19.54 -0.21
N THR A 113 15.39 18.85 0.75
CA THR A 113 15.84 18.84 2.15
C THR A 113 17.00 17.87 2.42
N ARG A 114 17.47 17.12 1.41
CA ARG A 114 18.46 16.04 1.60
C ARG A 114 19.53 16.01 0.50
N LYS A 115 20.79 15.85 0.89
CA LYS A 115 21.88 15.54 -0.04
C LYS A 115 21.81 14.05 -0.41
N ILE A 116 21.05 13.72 -1.44
CA ILE A 116 20.98 12.35 -1.98
C ILE A 116 22.18 12.06 -2.90
N SER A 117 22.86 10.94 -2.65
CA SER A 117 24.04 10.50 -3.41
C SER A 117 23.76 9.39 -4.43
N GLY A 118 22.50 8.97 -4.58
CA GLY A 118 22.09 7.95 -5.55
C GLY A 118 20.67 7.44 -5.31
N TYR A 119 20.17 6.67 -6.28
CA TYR A 119 18.86 6.01 -6.21
C TYR A 119 19.06 4.51 -6.11
N ASN A 120 18.24 3.86 -5.27
CA ASN A 120 18.23 2.40 -5.14
C ASN A 120 16.88 1.85 -5.59
N LEU A 121 16.91 0.67 -6.21
CA LEU A 121 15.69 -0.07 -6.51
C LEU A 121 15.02 -0.54 -5.21
N LYS A 122 13.70 -0.41 -5.13
CA LYS A 122 12.93 -0.95 -4.01
C LYS A 122 12.70 -2.45 -4.23
N LEU A 123 13.30 -3.26 -3.36
CA LEU A 123 12.99 -4.69 -3.25
C LEU A 123 11.93 -4.92 -2.15
N MET A 124 11.05 -5.90 -2.35
CA MET A 124 9.80 -6.06 -1.60
C MET A 124 9.90 -6.97 -0.35
N VAL A 125 11.01 -7.69 -0.16
CA VAL A 125 11.21 -8.59 0.98
C VAL A 125 12.28 -8.04 1.93
N ALA A 126 11.94 -7.94 3.21
CA ALA A 126 12.88 -7.58 4.28
C ALA A 126 13.38 -8.86 4.97
N VAL A 127 14.70 -8.95 5.15
CA VAL A 127 15.35 -10.06 5.86
C VAL A 127 16.33 -9.51 6.88
N THR A 128 16.55 -10.23 7.98
CA THR A 128 17.64 -9.96 8.92
C THR A 128 18.60 -11.12 8.92
N LEU A 129 19.89 -10.81 8.79
CA LEU A 129 20.98 -11.77 8.93
C LEU A 129 21.81 -11.34 10.14
N VAL A 130 21.96 -12.23 11.13
CA VAL A 130 22.80 -12.00 12.31
C VAL A 130 24.14 -12.67 12.08
N TYR A 131 25.22 -11.90 12.01
CA TYR A 131 26.58 -12.41 11.89
C TYR A 131 27.32 -12.30 13.23
N LYS A 132 27.89 -13.42 13.71
CA LYS A 132 28.76 -13.46 14.88
C LYS A 132 30.11 -14.00 14.47
N MET A 133 31.19 -13.23 14.69
CA MET A 133 32.56 -13.62 14.31
C MET A 133 32.64 -14.07 12.83
N ALA A 134 32.07 -13.25 11.93
CA ALA A 134 31.95 -13.52 10.48
C ALA A 134 31.19 -14.81 10.08
N SER A 135 30.51 -15.47 11.03
CA SER A 135 29.67 -16.64 10.78
C SER A 135 28.19 -16.26 10.86
N LEU A 136 27.39 -16.75 9.90
CA LEU A 136 25.94 -16.56 9.89
C LEU A 136 25.31 -17.39 11.00
N PHE A 137 24.54 -16.73 11.88
CA PHE A 137 23.77 -17.38 12.92
C PHE A 137 22.32 -17.58 12.43
N PRO A 138 21.70 -18.74 12.74
CA PRO A 138 20.28 -18.98 12.45
C PRO A 138 19.36 -18.08 13.29
#